data_AF-A0A136KL32-F1
#
_entry.id   AF-A0A136KL32-F1
#
_cell.length_a   1.000
_cell.length_b   1.000
_cell.length_c   1.000
_cell.angle_alpha   90.00
_cell.angle_beta   90.00
_cell.angle_gamma   90.00
#
_symmetry.space_group_name_H-M   'P 1'
#
loop_
_entity.id
_entity.type
_entity.pdbx_description
1 polymer ?
#
loop_
_entity_poly.entity_id
_entity_poly.type
_entity_poly.pdbx_seq_one_letter_code
_entity_poly.pdbx_strand_id
1 'polypeptide(L)'
;MWSLLLAAALQAPLDRILTHDDLRGATVGAIVTTLDGTVLYERNSDLRLMPASNQKLLSVSYALHALGPDFRPQTRIWRLADRIAIDAPGDPSLSLADLQAAAAKVRFSDVAPIAVRQAYRVGVPSTWEHDDLPNRYAPQIMAFFLRSRRVSTLCGKRQTGARSRVVWSDGPAFSRRGLFKGVRPFQEADDRARRPAESEDLCRELCAS
;
A
#
# COMPACT_ATOMS: atom_id res chain seq x y z
N MET A 1 10.69 31.47 -30.40
CA MET A 1 11.84 32.40 -30.22
C MET A 1 12.22 32.60 -28.75
N TRP A 2 11.25 32.77 -27.84
CA TRP A 2 11.52 32.98 -26.41
C TRP A 2 12.14 31.75 -25.70
N SER A 3 11.69 30.53 -26.00
CA SER A 3 12.22 29.31 -25.38
C SER A 3 13.69 29.05 -25.69
N LEU A 4 14.17 29.46 -26.88
CA LEU A 4 15.58 29.32 -27.27
C LEU A 4 16.49 30.29 -26.49
N LEU A 5 16.02 31.53 -26.28
CA LEU A 5 16.74 32.52 -25.47
C LEU A 5 16.81 32.07 -24.00
N LEU A 6 15.69 31.54 -23.48
CA LEU A 6 15.65 30.99 -22.13
C LEU A 6 16.56 29.76 -21.97
N ALA A 7 16.52 28.83 -22.93
CA ALA A 7 17.38 27.66 -22.93
C ALA A 7 18.87 28.05 -22.91
N ALA A 8 19.27 28.99 -23.78
CA ALA A 8 20.64 29.50 -23.82
C ALA A 8 21.04 30.19 -22.50
N ALA A 9 20.12 30.94 -21.88
CA ALA A 9 20.37 31.61 -20.60
C ALA A 9 20.51 30.64 -19.41
N LEU A 10 19.91 29.44 -19.49
CA LEU A 10 19.94 28.43 -18.42
C LEU A 10 21.19 27.56 -18.43
N GLN A 11 21.88 27.39 -19.57
CA GLN A 11 23.01 26.47 -19.70
C GLN A 11 24.12 26.73 -18.67
N ALA A 12 24.79 27.89 -18.77
CA ALA A 12 25.97 28.18 -17.96
C ALA A 12 25.69 28.21 -16.44
N PRO A 13 24.57 28.78 -15.94
CA PRO A 13 24.24 28.71 -14.51
C PRO A 13 24.02 27.28 -14.01
N LEU A 14 23.29 26.45 -14.77
CA LEU A 14 23.02 25.07 -14.37
C LEU A 14 24.29 24.22 -14.46
N ASP A 15 25.10 24.39 -15.51
CA ASP A 15 26.39 23.71 -15.62
C ASP A 15 27.29 24.03 -14.44
N ARG A 16 27.39 25.32 -14.04
CA ARG A 16 28.20 25.73 -12.89
C ARG A 16 27.77 25.03 -11.59
N ILE A 17 26.48 24.83 -11.37
CA ILE A 17 25.95 24.11 -10.20
C ILE A 17 26.26 22.62 -10.32
N LEU A 18 26.03 22.03 -11.50
CA LEU A 18 26.16 20.59 -11.72
C LEU A 18 27.61 20.13 -11.97
N THR A 19 28.56 21.07 -12.09
CA THR A 19 30.01 20.82 -12.06
C THR A 19 30.67 21.32 -10.77
N HIS A 20 29.89 21.64 -9.72
CA HIS A 20 30.46 22.08 -8.45
C HIS A 20 31.39 21.01 -7.85
N ASP A 21 32.44 21.43 -7.15
CA ASP A 21 33.46 20.51 -6.62
C ASP A 21 32.91 19.48 -5.61
N ASP A 22 31.79 19.79 -4.94
CA ASP A 22 31.08 18.86 -4.06
C ASP A 22 30.50 17.63 -4.81
N LEU A 23 30.34 17.73 -6.13
CA LEU A 23 29.85 16.65 -6.99
C LEU A 23 30.99 15.87 -7.66
N ARG A 24 32.24 16.08 -7.25
CA ARG A 24 33.40 15.33 -7.80
C ARG A 24 33.20 13.83 -7.63
N GLY A 25 33.27 13.11 -8.76
CA GLY A 25 33.07 11.66 -8.82
C GLY A 25 31.60 11.21 -8.95
N ALA A 26 30.63 12.11 -8.82
CA ALA A 26 29.23 11.79 -9.03
C ALA A 26 28.88 11.73 -10.52
N THR A 27 27.95 10.85 -10.88
CA THR A 27 27.26 10.89 -12.18
C THR A 27 25.95 11.63 -12.01
N VAL A 28 25.80 12.77 -12.71
CA VAL A 28 24.63 13.64 -12.60
C VAL A 28 23.88 13.65 -13.92
N GLY A 29 22.61 13.30 -13.86
CA GLY A 29 21.63 13.44 -14.95
C GLY A 29 20.63 14.53 -14.62
N ALA A 30 20.37 15.43 -15.56
CA ALA A 30 19.43 16.54 -15.41
C ALA A 30 18.71 16.81 -16.73
N ILE A 31 17.41 17.10 -16.62
CA ILE A 31 16.60 17.56 -17.74
C ILE A 31 15.58 18.57 -17.22
N VAL A 32 15.45 19.69 -17.93
CA VAL A 32 14.46 20.73 -17.64
C VAL A 32 13.64 20.92 -18.90
N THR A 33 12.33 20.78 -18.76
CA THR A 33 11.37 20.93 -19.85
C THR A 33 10.27 21.91 -19.45
N THR A 34 9.70 22.56 -20.45
CA THR A 34 8.39 23.21 -20.33
C THR A 34 7.29 22.14 -20.29
N LEU A 35 6.09 22.52 -19.85
CA LEU A 35 4.94 21.61 -19.78
C LEU A 35 4.50 21.03 -21.13
N ASP A 36 4.82 21.72 -22.24
CA ASP A 36 4.57 21.27 -23.61
C ASP A 36 5.68 20.36 -24.16
N GLY A 37 6.73 20.08 -23.37
CA GLY A 37 7.82 19.17 -23.72
C GLY A 37 9.03 19.82 -24.38
N THR A 38 9.07 21.14 -24.54
CA THR A 38 10.27 21.82 -25.04
C THR A 38 11.41 21.70 -24.03
N VAL A 39 12.54 21.12 -24.46
CA VAL A 39 13.74 21.01 -23.63
C VAL A 39 14.42 22.37 -23.49
N LEU A 40 14.67 22.77 -22.25
CA LEU A 40 15.35 24.02 -21.89
C LEU A 40 16.79 23.78 -21.42
N TYR A 41 17.04 22.62 -20.81
CA TYR A 41 18.36 22.17 -20.38
C TYR A 41 18.40 20.64 -20.34
N GLU A 42 19.51 20.06 -20.75
CA GLU A 42 19.74 18.62 -20.65
C GLU A 42 21.21 18.33 -20.39
N ARG A 43 21.47 17.34 -19.53
CA ARG A 43 22.80 16.81 -19.27
C ARG A 43 22.65 15.37 -18.85
N ASN A 44 23.25 14.45 -19.61
CA ASN A 44 23.20 13.02 -19.32
C ASN A 44 21.76 12.49 -19.07
N SER A 45 20.76 13.09 -19.73
CA SER A 45 19.33 12.84 -19.48
C SER A 45 18.92 11.39 -19.76
N ASP A 46 19.60 10.72 -20.67
CA ASP A 46 19.34 9.33 -21.05
C ASP A 46 20.10 8.29 -20.22
N LEU A 47 20.95 8.72 -19.27
CA LEU A 47 21.66 7.78 -18.40
C LEU A 47 20.72 7.15 -17.38
N ARG A 48 20.80 5.82 -17.24
CA ARG A 48 20.09 5.08 -16.21
C ARG A 48 20.79 5.27 -14.87
N LEU A 49 20.12 5.95 -13.94
CA LEU A 49 20.59 6.20 -12.58
C LEU A 49 19.65 5.56 -11.56
N MET A 50 20.14 5.31 -10.35
CA MET A 50 19.28 4.88 -9.25
C MET A 50 18.35 6.02 -8.85
N PRO A 51 17.02 5.86 -8.97
CA PRO A 51 16.08 6.96 -8.74
C PRO A 51 15.83 7.24 -7.25
N ALA A 52 16.27 6.35 -6.35
CA ALA A 52 15.91 6.37 -4.94
C ALA A 52 14.38 6.60 -4.77
N SER A 53 13.97 7.55 -3.94
CA SER A 53 12.56 7.86 -3.73
C SER A 53 11.85 8.50 -4.93
N ASN A 54 12.55 8.95 -5.98
CA ASN A 54 11.89 9.45 -7.20
C ASN A 54 11.11 8.34 -7.92
N GLN A 55 11.44 7.06 -7.67
CA GLN A 55 10.65 5.92 -8.14
C GLN A 55 9.17 6.00 -7.73
N LYS A 56 8.87 6.69 -6.61
CA LYS A 56 7.49 6.88 -6.12
C LYS A 56 6.61 7.59 -7.14
N LEU A 57 7.17 8.47 -8.00
CA LEU A 57 6.41 9.14 -9.05
C LEU A 57 5.76 8.12 -9.99
N LEU A 58 6.53 7.16 -10.50
CA LEU A 58 6.02 6.11 -11.38
C LEU A 58 5.02 5.20 -10.66
N SER A 59 5.33 4.80 -9.41
CA SER A 59 4.45 3.94 -8.63
C SER A 59 3.09 4.60 -8.34
N VAL A 60 3.08 5.89 -7.99
CA VAL A 60 1.84 6.65 -7.74
C VAL A 60 1.07 6.88 -9.04
N SER A 61 1.74 7.25 -10.14
CA SER A 61 1.10 7.37 -11.44
C SER A 61 0.42 6.08 -11.89
N TYR A 62 1.09 4.93 -11.72
CA TYR A 62 0.49 3.62 -12.00
C TYR A 62 -0.69 3.31 -11.09
N ALA A 63 -0.58 3.58 -9.79
CA ALA A 63 -1.68 3.38 -8.84
C ALA A 63 -2.90 4.23 -9.19
N LEU A 64 -2.70 5.53 -9.49
CA LEU A 64 -3.78 6.43 -9.91
C LEU A 64 -4.43 5.97 -11.22
N HIS A 65 -3.63 5.54 -12.20
CA HIS A 65 -4.15 5.03 -13.47
C HIS A 65 -4.95 3.73 -13.29
N ALA A 66 -4.44 2.79 -12.48
CA ALA A 66 -5.04 1.48 -12.33
C ALA A 66 -6.26 1.46 -11.39
N LEU A 67 -6.22 2.25 -10.31
CA LEU A 67 -7.22 2.23 -9.25
C LEU A 67 -8.20 3.41 -9.33
N GLY A 68 -7.76 4.54 -9.88
CA GLY A 68 -8.48 5.81 -9.83
C GLY A 68 -8.21 6.58 -8.53
N PRO A 69 -8.43 7.91 -8.53
CA PRO A 69 -8.18 8.77 -7.36
C PRO A 69 -9.13 8.50 -6.17
N ASP A 70 -10.31 7.95 -6.46
CA ASP A 70 -11.35 7.71 -5.46
C ASP A 70 -11.27 6.31 -4.85
N PHE A 71 -10.32 5.48 -5.27
CA PHE A 71 -10.17 4.14 -4.71
C PHE A 71 -9.86 4.21 -3.22
N ARG A 72 -10.62 3.44 -2.43
CA ARG A 72 -10.41 3.25 -1.00
C ARG A 72 -10.38 1.74 -0.72
N PRO A 73 -9.24 1.16 -0.32
CA PRO A 73 -9.19 -0.24 0.06
C PRO A 73 -10.04 -0.44 1.32
N GLN A 74 -10.82 -1.52 1.36
CA GLN A 74 -11.72 -1.82 2.48
C GLN A 74 -11.32 -3.14 3.14
N THR A 75 -10.82 -3.07 4.37
CA THR A 75 -10.65 -4.26 5.20
C THR A 75 -12.00 -4.67 5.76
N ARG A 76 -12.41 -5.92 5.52
CA ARG A 76 -13.72 -6.42 5.95
C ARG A 76 -13.55 -7.42 7.08
N ILE A 77 -14.45 -7.37 8.06
CA ILE A 77 -14.43 -8.22 9.24
C ILE A 77 -15.84 -8.76 9.46
N TRP A 78 -15.97 -10.06 9.60
CA TRP A 78 -17.26 -10.73 9.78
C TRP A 78 -17.20 -11.77 10.90
N ARG A 79 -18.32 -11.96 11.59
CA ARG A 79 -18.52 -13.09 12.51
C ARG A 79 -19.20 -14.23 11.77
N LEU A 80 -18.55 -15.37 11.75
CA LEU A 80 -19.14 -16.64 11.33
C LEU A 80 -19.47 -17.46 12.59
N ALA A 81 -20.21 -18.56 12.42
CA ALA A 81 -20.63 -19.41 13.53
C ALA A 81 -19.44 -19.97 14.33
N ASP A 82 -18.32 -20.25 13.65
CA ASP A 82 -17.16 -20.93 14.21
C ASP A 82 -15.89 -20.08 14.28
N ARG A 83 -15.88 -18.86 13.71
CA ARG A 83 -14.68 -18.01 13.60
C ARG A 83 -15.02 -16.55 13.36
N ILE A 84 -14.03 -15.68 13.58
CA ILE A 84 -14.01 -14.34 12.98
C ILE A 84 -13.17 -14.42 11.71
N ALA A 85 -13.66 -13.86 10.62
CA ALA A 85 -12.91 -13.82 9.37
C ALA A 85 -12.62 -12.36 8.97
N ILE A 86 -11.36 -12.12 8.57
CA ILE A 86 -10.83 -10.83 8.16
C ILE A 86 -10.34 -10.95 6.73
N ASP A 87 -10.79 -10.05 5.87
CA ASP A 87 -10.32 -9.91 4.50
C ASP A 87 -9.57 -8.59 4.32
N ALA A 88 -8.27 -8.69 4.10
CA ALA A 88 -7.35 -7.57 4.04
C ALA A 88 -6.81 -7.39 2.60
N PRO A 89 -7.32 -6.39 1.85
CA PRO A 89 -6.84 -6.12 0.50
C PRO A 89 -5.53 -5.32 0.44
N GLY A 90 -5.01 -4.85 1.59
CA GLY A 90 -3.83 -3.98 1.63
C GLY A 90 -4.15 -2.52 1.92
N ASP A 91 -4.99 -2.23 2.91
CA ASP A 91 -5.27 -0.86 3.35
C ASP A 91 -4.09 -0.30 4.17
N PRO A 92 -3.31 0.67 3.66
CA PRO A 92 -2.16 1.23 4.37
C PRO A 92 -2.56 2.19 5.50
N SER A 93 -3.85 2.56 5.59
CA SER A 93 -4.36 3.53 6.55
C SER A 93 -4.92 2.90 7.83
N LEU A 94 -5.25 1.60 7.78
CA LEU A 94 -5.84 0.80 8.86
C LEU A 94 -5.10 1.02 10.17
N SER A 95 -5.82 1.45 11.19
CA SER A 95 -5.28 1.74 12.51
C SER A 95 -5.80 0.78 13.58
N LEU A 96 -5.13 0.78 14.73
CA LEU A 96 -5.60 0.03 15.89
C LEU A 96 -7.00 0.47 16.34
N ALA A 97 -7.31 1.77 16.24
CA ALA A 97 -8.62 2.29 16.61
C ALA A 97 -9.73 1.76 15.70
N ASP A 98 -9.45 1.62 14.40
CA ASP A 98 -10.41 1.05 13.44
C ASP A 98 -10.72 -0.42 13.78
N LEU A 99 -9.69 -1.19 14.14
CA LEU A 99 -9.87 -2.57 14.60
C LEU A 99 -10.64 -2.66 15.92
N GLN A 100 -10.37 -1.79 16.88
CA GLN A 100 -11.09 -1.77 18.16
C GLN A 100 -12.58 -1.44 17.94
N ALA A 101 -12.87 -0.45 17.09
CA ALA A 101 -14.23 -0.09 16.72
C ALA A 101 -14.95 -1.24 16.01
N ALA A 102 -14.27 -1.94 15.09
CA ALA A 102 -14.83 -3.12 14.43
C ALA A 102 -15.07 -4.28 15.42
N ALA A 103 -14.15 -4.51 16.35
CA ALA A 103 -14.27 -5.58 17.34
C ALA A 103 -15.49 -5.39 18.25
N ALA A 104 -15.80 -4.16 18.64
CA ALA A 104 -16.99 -3.83 19.42
C ALA A 104 -18.30 -4.15 18.67
N LYS A 105 -18.34 -3.92 17.35
CA LYS A 105 -19.51 -4.21 16.50
C LYS A 105 -19.73 -5.71 16.29
N VAL A 106 -18.65 -6.45 16.13
CA VAL A 106 -18.69 -7.89 15.78
C VAL A 106 -18.92 -8.78 17.01
N ARG A 107 -19.00 -8.20 18.22
CA ARG A 107 -19.10 -8.92 19.51
C ARG A 107 -18.08 -10.05 19.59
N PHE A 108 -16.80 -9.68 19.53
CA PHE A 108 -15.71 -10.62 19.73
C PHE A 108 -15.95 -11.41 21.03
N SER A 109 -16.20 -12.71 20.90
CA SER A 109 -16.10 -13.64 22.02
C SER A 109 -14.65 -14.10 22.11
N ASP A 110 -14.08 -14.15 23.31
CA ASP A 110 -12.65 -14.43 23.56
C ASP A 110 -12.15 -15.79 23.01
N VAL A 111 -13.05 -16.65 22.53
CA VAL A 111 -12.78 -18.06 22.18
C VAL A 111 -12.85 -18.33 20.66
N ALA A 112 -13.40 -17.42 19.85
CA ALA A 112 -13.53 -17.69 18.41
C ALA A 112 -12.17 -17.55 17.69
N PRO A 113 -11.72 -18.54 16.89
CA PRO A 113 -10.52 -18.41 16.09
C PRO A 113 -10.64 -17.25 15.09
N ILE A 114 -9.54 -16.56 14.82
CA ILE A 114 -9.48 -15.46 13.84
C ILE A 114 -8.80 -15.98 12.58
N ALA A 115 -9.50 -15.97 11.45
CA ALA A 115 -8.95 -16.28 10.14
C ALA A 115 -8.66 -14.99 9.38
N VAL A 116 -7.42 -14.78 8.94
CA VAL A 116 -7.04 -13.60 8.14
C VAL A 116 -6.67 -14.03 6.74
N ARG A 117 -7.43 -13.52 5.76
CA ARG A 117 -7.11 -13.60 4.33
C ARG A 117 -6.38 -12.33 3.91
N GLN A 118 -5.18 -12.51 3.36
CA GLN A 118 -4.37 -11.41 2.85
C GLN A 118 -4.29 -11.49 1.32
N ALA A 119 -4.46 -10.35 0.64
CA ALA A 119 -4.31 -10.28 -0.81
C ALA A 119 -2.86 -10.48 -1.29
N TYR A 120 -1.88 -10.20 -0.43
CA TYR A 120 -0.45 -10.41 -0.66
C TYR A 120 0.32 -10.47 0.64
N ARG A 121 1.47 -11.15 0.61
CA ARG A 121 2.42 -11.26 1.73
C ARG A 121 3.84 -11.38 1.18
N VAL A 122 4.41 -10.25 0.77
CA VAL A 122 5.73 -10.18 0.13
C VAL A 122 6.86 -10.38 1.15
N GLY A 123 6.68 -9.91 2.38
CA GLY A 123 7.72 -9.97 3.41
C GLY A 123 8.81 -8.92 3.18
N VAL A 124 10.07 -9.29 3.37
CA VAL A 124 11.22 -8.43 3.10
C VAL A 124 11.65 -8.63 1.64
N PRO A 125 11.65 -7.58 0.79
CA PRO A 125 12.21 -7.67 -0.55
C PRO A 125 13.67 -8.14 -0.53
N SER A 126 14.06 -9.03 -1.45
CA SER A 126 15.40 -9.62 -1.47
C SER A 126 16.51 -8.61 -1.82
N THR A 127 16.17 -7.44 -2.35
CA THR A 127 17.10 -6.37 -2.71
C THR A 127 17.21 -5.28 -1.63
N TRP A 128 16.59 -5.48 -0.47
CA TRP A 128 16.72 -4.55 0.66
C TRP A 128 17.89 -4.92 1.55
N GLU A 129 18.57 -3.90 2.05
CA GLU A 129 19.64 -4.06 3.02
C GLU A 129 19.08 -4.58 4.36
N HIS A 130 19.72 -5.59 4.92
CA HIS A 130 19.26 -6.20 6.17
C HIS A 130 19.43 -5.27 7.38
N ASP A 131 20.46 -4.43 7.37
CA ASP A 131 20.73 -3.46 8.43
C ASP A 131 19.67 -2.35 8.51
N ASP A 132 18.88 -2.17 7.45
CA ASP A 132 17.79 -1.20 7.41
C ASP A 132 16.50 -1.72 8.06
N LEU A 133 16.33 -3.03 8.25
CA LEU A 133 15.08 -3.63 8.74
C LEU A 133 14.59 -3.13 10.11
N PRO A 134 15.45 -2.67 11.04
CA PRO A 134 15.01 -2.00 12.26
C PRO A 134 14.30 -0.65 11.99
N ASN A 135 14.54 -0.02 10.84
CA ASN A 135 14.04 1.30 10.52
C ASN A 135 12.62 1.29 9.96
N ARG A 136 11.86 2.34 10.26
CA ARG A 136 10.45 2.47 9.87
C ARG A 136 10.20 2.45 8.35
N TYR A 137 11.18 2.86 7.54
CA TYR A 137 11.04 2.87 6.08
C TYR A 137 11.22 1.48 5.45
N ALA A 138 11.71 0.50 6.21
CA ALA A 138 11.91 -0.87 5.77
C ALA A 138 11.00 -1.89 6.49
N PRO A 139 9.67 -1.65 6.62
CA PRO A 139 8.78 -2.63 7.21
C PRO A 139 8.57 -3.80 6.26
N GLN A 140 8.26 -4.97 6.82
CA GLN A 140 7.80 -6.10 6.01
C GLN A 140 6.51 -5.72 5.25
N ILE A 141 6.42 -6.12 3.98
CA ILE A 141 5.32 -5.78 3.10
C ILE A 141 4.26 -6.90 3.13
N MET A 142 3.07 -6.59 3.64
CA MET A 142 1.93 -7.51 3.73
C MET A 142 0.60 -6.76 3.67
N ALA A 143 -0.47 -7.43 3.23
CA ALA A 143 -1.77 -6.79 3.03
C ALA A 143 -2.52 -6.48 4.34
N PHE A 144 -2.27 -7.24 5.41
CA PHE A 144 -2.80 -6.95 6.74
C PHE A 144 -1.71 -6.32 7.61
N PHE A 145 -1.72 -4.99 7.69
CA PHE A 145 -0.78 -4.22 8.50
C PHE A 145 -1.50 -3.12 9.27
N LEU A 146 -0.97 -2.75 10.44
CA LEU A 146 -1.49 -1.67 11.25
C LEU A 146 -0.55 -0.47 11.23
N ARG A 147 -1.09 0.66 10.82
CA ARG A 147 -0.40 1.93 10.88
C ARG A 147 -0.21 2.33 12.34
N SER A 148 1.02 2.20 12.84
CA SER A 148 1.38 2.77 14.13
C SER A 148 1.72 4.26 14.01
N ARG A 149 1.17 5.07 14.92
CA ARG A 149 1.57 6.49 15.11
C ARG A 149 2.76 6.64 16.07
N ARG A 150 3.14 5.59 16.81
CA ARG A 150 4.25 5.59 17.78
C ARG A 150 5.17 4.40 17.56
N VAL A 151 6.48 4.64 17.46
CA VAL A 151 7.47 3.59 17.70
C VAL A 151 7.65 3.54 19.21
N SER A 152 6.91 2.65 19.87
CA SER A 152 7.16 2.33 21.27
C SER A 152 8.14 1.17 21.32
N THR A 153 9.38 1.42 21.74
CA THR A 153 10.29 0.37 22.20
C THR A 153 9.70 -0.26 23.45
N LEU A 154 8.90 -1.31 23.29
CA LEU A 154 8.43 -2.13 24.41
C LEU A 154 9.56 -3.10 24.80
N CYS A 155 10.44 -2.65 25.70
CA CYS A 155 11.20 -3.58 26.55
C CYS A 155 10.28 -3.96 27.72
N GLY A 156 9.46 -5.00 27.56
CA GLY A 156 8.44 -5.39 28.54
C GLY A 156 8.22 -6.89 28.59
N LYS A 157 8.28 -7.44 29.82
CA LYS A 157 8.17 -8.86 30.15
C LYS A 157 6.86 -9.48 29.61
N ARG A 158 6.95 -10.74 29.15
CA ARG A 158 5.82 -11.58 28.70
C ARG A 158 4.69 -11.58 29.73
N GLN A 159 3.51 -11.10 29.35
CA GLN A 159 2.26 -11.40 30.05
C GLN A 159 1.52 -12.50 29.28
N THR A 160 1.34 -13.64 29.94
CA THR A 160 0.58 -14.81 29.49
C THR A 160 -0.89 -14.63 29.86
N GLY A 161 -1.70 -14.15 28.91
CA GLY A 161 -3.16 -14.22 28.93
C GLY A 161 -3.65 -15.16 27.82
N ALA A 162 -4.84 -15.75 28.00
CA ALA A 162 -5.43 -16.74 27.09
C ALA A 162 -5.37 -16.27 25.62
N ARG A 163 -4.76 -17.08 24.76
CA ARG A 163 -4.50 -16.74 23.35
C ARG A 163 -5.64 -17.21 22.46
N SER A 164 -6.35 -16.28 21.84
CA SER A 164 -7.15 -16.57 20.66
C SER A 164 -6.24 -17.10 19.54
N ARG A 165 -6.65 -18.19 18.88
CA ARG A 165 -5.87 -18.83 17.81
C ARG A 165 -6.06 -18.04 16.50
N VAL A 166 -4.99 -17.41 16.02
CA VAL A 166 -4.97 -16.73 14.71
C VAL A 166 -4.47 -17.70 13.65
N VAL A 167 -5.27 -17.90 12.60
CA VAL A 167 -4.94 -18.70 11.43
C VAL A 167 -4.76 -17.76 10.24
N TRP A 168 -3.59 -17.83 9.61
CA TRP A 168 -3.26 -17.04 8.42
C TRP A 168 -3.50 -17.88 7.18
N SER A 169 -4.14 -17.30 6.17
CA SER A 169 -4.28 -17.92 4.85
C SER A 169 -3.97 -16.89 3.78
N ASP A 170 -3.11 -17.25 2.83
CA ASP A 170 -2.89 -16.43 1.65
C ASP A 170 -4.10 -16.58 0.73
N GLY A 171 -4.72 -15.45 0.36
CA GLY A 171 -5.72 -15.45 -0.70
C GLY A 171 -5.03 -15.56 -2.06
N PRO A 172 -5.71 -16.00 -3.13
CA PRO A 172 -5.18 -15.79 -4.47
C PRO A 172 -4.88 -14.30 -4.62
N ALA A 173 -3.66 -13.97 -5.10
CA ALA A 173 -3.30 -12.61 -5.44
C ALA A 173 -4.43 -12.01 -6.28
N PHE A 174 -4.73 -10.71 -6.08
CA PHE A 174 -5.68 -10.00 -6.91
C PHE A 174 -5.18 -10.02 -8.36
N SER A 175 -5.58 -11.07 -9.09
CA SER A 175 -5.21 -11.33 -10.47
C SER A 175 -6.02 -10.40 -11.35
N ARG A 176 -5.47 -9.20 -11.62
CA ARG A 176 -5.82 -8.49 -12.85
C ARG A 176 -5.08 -9.16 -14.00
N ARG A 177 -5.67 -10.19 -14.59
CA ARG A 177 -5.70 -10.43 -16.04
C ARG A 177 -6.33 -11.78 -16.34
N GLY A 178 -7.56 -11.72 -16.82
CA GLY A 178 -7.94 -12.43 -18.03
C GLY A 178 -8.71 -11.42 -18.89
N LEU A 179 -8.70 -11.37 -20.22
CA LEU A 179 -8.63 -12.50 -21.14
C LEU A 179 -8.90 -13.84 -20.45
N PHE A 180 -10.06 -13.93 -19.79
CA PHE A 180 -10.83 -15.14 -19.50
C PHE A 180 -12.22 -14.66 -19.06
N LYS A 181 -13.08 -14.52 -20.08
CA LYS A 181 -14.54 -14.58 -19.92
C LYS A 181 -14.84 -15.78 -19.02
N GLY A 182 -15.53 -15.56 -17.89
CA GLY A 182 -16.11 -16.65 -17.11
C GLY A 182 -15.99 -16.55 -15.59
N VAL A 183 -15.11 -15.70 -15.03
CA VAL A 183 -15.03 -15.54 -13.57
C VAL A 183 -15.84 -14.33 -13.15
N ARG A 184 -17.00 -14.60 -12.54
CA ARG A 184 -17.88 -13.57 -11.98
C ARG A 184 -17.20 -12.88 -10.80
N PRO A 185 -17.52 -11.60 -10.52
CA PRO A 185 -17.14 -10.95 -9.27
C PRO A 185 -17.43 -11.87 -8.08
N PHE A 186 -16.75 -11.71 -6.93
CA PHE A 186 -17.24 -12.31 -5.69
C PHE A 186 -18.65 -11.77 -5.45
N GLN A 187 -19.64 -12.51 -5.95
CA GLN A 187 -21.03 -12.17 -5.88
C GLN A 187 -21.50 -12.69 -4.53
N GLU A 188 -22.13 -11.79 -3.79
CA GLU A 188 -22.85 -12.01 -2.55
C GLU A 188 -23.83 -13.22 -2.56
N ALA A 189 -24.09 -13.80 -3.73
CA ALA A 189 -24.94 -14.95 -3.97
C ALA A 189 -24.40 -16.29 -3.41
N ASP A 190 -23.09 -16.53 -3.41
CA ASP A 190 -22.55 -17.85 -3.00
C ASP A 190 -22.71 -18.13 -1.50
N ASP A 191 -22.83 -17.08 -0.67
CA ASP A 191 -23.11 -17.19 0.77
C ASP A 191 -24.58 -16.93 1.14
N ARG A 192 -25.43 -16.45 0.21
CA ARG A 192 -26.87 -16.27 0.49
C ARG A 192 -27.54 -17.58 0.88
N ALA A 193 -27.06 -18.70 0.33
CA ALA A 193 -27.57 -20.03 0.63
C ALA A 193 -27.25 -20.54 2.06
N ARG A 194 -26.43 -19.81 2.84
CA ARG A 194 -26.01 -20.21 4.20
C ARG A 194 -26.33 -19.19 5.29
N ARG A 195 -27.06 -18.10 4.98
CA ARG A 195 -27.47 -17.10 5.97
C ARG A 195 -28.75 -17.55 6.70
N PRO A 196 -28.81 -17.47 8.03
CA PRO A 196 -30.10 -17.42 8.73
C PRO A 196 -30.82 -16.11 8.41
N ALA A 197 -32.16 -16.18 8.29
CA ALA A 197 -33.03 -15.11 7.81
C ALA A 197 -33.00 -13.81 8.66
N GLU A 198 -32.48 -13.85 9.88
CA GLU A 198 -32.41 -12.68 10.78
C GLU A 198 -31.30 -11.66 10.43
N SER A 199 -30.48 -11.92 9.40
CA SER A 199 -29.32 -11.08 9.05
C SER A 199 -29.57 -10.03 7.95
N GLU A 200 -30.75 -10.01 7.31
CA GLU A 200 -31.05 -9.02 6.26
C GLU A 200 -31.41 -7.62 6.81
N ASP A 201 -31.92 -7.51 8.03
CA ASP A 201 -32.29 -6.22 8.62
C ASP A 201 -31.05 -5.39 9.03
N LEU A 202 -30.00 -6.04 9.53
CA LEU A 202 -28.78 -5.34 9.95
C LEU A 202 -27.94 -4.81 8.77
N CYS A 203 -28.02 -5.44 7.60
CA CYS A 203 -27.31 -5.00 6.40
C CYS A 203 -27.95 -3.77 5.76
N ARG A 204 -29.28 -3.57 5.89
CA ARG A 204 -29.96 -2.39 5.35
C ARG A 204 -29.72 -1.13 6.18
N GLU A 205 -29.61 -1.24 7.51
CA GLU A 205 -29.29 -0.09 8.37
C GLU A 205 -27.85 0.41 8.21
N LEU A 206 -26.89 -0.46 7.89
CA LEU A 206 -25.47 -0.09 7.76
C LEU A 206 -25.08 0.57 6.43
N CYS A 207 -25.94 0.51 5.40
CA CYS A 207 -25.70 1.15 4.10
C CYS A 207 -26.43 2.49 3.92
N ALA A 208 -27.28 2.89 4.87
CA ALA A 208 -28.08 4.10 4.80
C ALA A 208 -27.59 5.25 5.70
N SER A 209 -26.41 5.12 6.33
CA SER A 209 -25.81 6.13 7.23
C SER A 209 -24.41 6.52 6.82
#